data_AF-A0A8S1NFF1-F1
#
_entry.id   AF-A0A8S1NFF1-F1
#
_cell.length_a   1.000
_cell.length_b   1.000
_cell.length_c   1.000
_cell.angle_alpha   90.00
_cell.angle_beta   90.00
_cell.angle_gamma   90.00
#
_symmetry.space_group_name_H-M   'P 1'
#
loop_
_entity.id
_entity.type
_entity.pdbx_description
1 polymer ?
#
loop_
_entity_poly.entity_id
_entity_poly.type
_entity_poly.pdbx_seq_one_letter_code
_entity_poly.pdbx_strand_id
1 'polypeptide(L)'
;MFICCKTKIKKSKQAINKDSEVRQFSKKNEEQQVKEEKQDQDSYQEQKLKEQNKSEESNQEINNLVNQIKAYREQGQFKESIDVEKEYVNGLLSEDLPIIYFIEYRWALHYTGFLQGKKKVIPKEINNNKILIDEHKINDTINIIIDNDPQLLPGIQPEKHYSLLNERAWKFIHTLYGGGPTITIDLDNVKMQIHQNRIQERQHQVIEDKQQLIVQSLEQINNEPNYVLPMPIGSQIDLNNDAATATHITTTTAILPLKISTDSHINFKYSSKNIDDFDKTTPSYLTDKNSTVQTNIQKIYMTIPVELPIVGFYNPKYYCYMNAALQCLLSISKFNQKILKIQKLENRQCTKAYQSLIKLIQVTIPGSSITTDLLMYICQNKFKVTQQQDSHEFLLLLLSQIQEELVGKKNTGKKEFFHSAIEAWEFYKGKNADVITELFVGQVSNKNYCLKCKRISEVYDPILDINLPLQNYSGAEEIKLNECLYSYFKEEQIQDEWICNICQHQNKYLIRKILVTQKPQFLIIHLKRFTQFPRNQKIQNDISYPEVLNIQQFCDENIIKAQYRLKGLISHQGQLNSGHYKAYAKRQNEWYEFDDDIVTKDKKDRHLSDKGAYIIFYEEI
;
A
#
# COMPACT_ATOMS: atom_id res chain seq x y z
N MET A 1 -9.16 -3.26 28.56
CA MET A 1 -10.56 -3.55 28.20
C MET A 1 -10.99 -2.68 27.04
N PHE A 2 -11.08 -1.36 27.17
CA PHE A 2 -10.90 -0.47 25.99
C PHE A 2 -9.41 -0.32 25.60
N ILE A 3 -8.51 -0.52 26.56
CA ILE A 3 -7.06 -0.33 26.38
C ILE A 3 -6.29 -1.67 26.40
N CYS A 4 -6.99 -2.81 26.33
CA CYS A 4 -6.32 -4.11 26.40
C CYS A 4 -7.27 -5.22 25.97
N CYS A 5 -7.32 -5.52 24.67
CA CYS A 5 -7.72 -6.82 24.15
C CYS A 5 -6.83 -7.13 22.93
N LYS A 6 -5.88 -8.04 23.17
CA LYS A 6 -5.16 -8.80 22.16
C LYS A 6 -6.13 -9.83 21.60
N THR A 7 -6.35 -9.89 20.30
CA THR A 7 -7.13 -10.97 19.67
C THR A 7 -6.21 -11.84 18.81
N LYS A 8 -5.85 -13.00 19.37
CA LYS A 8 -5.43 -14.18 18.60
C LYS A 8 -6.67 -14.73 17.91
N ILE A 9 -6.68 -14.85 16.58
CA ILE A 9 -7.76 -15.52 15.85
C ILE A 9 -7.31 -16.95 15.48
N LYS A 10 -8.00 -17.93 16.08
CA LYS A 10 -8.05 -19.34 15.65
C LYS A 10 -8.94 -19.43 14.41
N LYS A 11 -8.49 -20.15 13.38
CA LYS A 11 -9.27 -20.46 12.17
C LYS A 11 -10.27 -21.59 12.46
N SER A 12 -11.56 -21.38 12.18
CA SER A 12 -12.53 -22.46 11.98
C SER A 12 -12.70 -22.72 10.48
N LYS A 13 -12.68 -24.01 10.12
CA LYS A 13 -13.01 -24.52 8.78
C LYS A 13 -14.52 -24.70 8.70
N GLN A 14 -15.14 -24.25 7.61
CA GLN A 14 -16.40 -24.82 7.15
C GLN A 14 -16.19 -25.44 5.78
N ALA A 15 -16.54 -26.72 5.71
CA ALA A 15 -16.56 -27.53 4.51
C ALA A 15 -17.79 -27.19 3.69
N ILE A 16 -17.64 -27.06 2.37
CA ILE A 16 -18.76 -27.13 1.43
C ILE A 16 -18.41 -28.21 0.41
N ASN A 17 -19.32 -29.17 0.33
CA ASN A 17 -19.30 -30.31 -0.58
C ASN A 17 -19.34 -29.87 -2.04
N LYS A 18 -18.70 -30.68 -2.88
CA LYS A 18 -18.80 -30.67 -4.33
C LYS A 18 -20.19 -31.16 -4.74
N ASP A 19 -20.72 -30.61 -5.84
CA ASP A 19 -21.10 -31.44 -6.98
C ASP A 19 -21.16 -30.65 -8.30
N SER A 20 -20.79 -31.38 -9.35
CA SER A 20 -20.70 -31.10 -10.78
C SER A 20 -22.06 -30.79 -11.43
N GLU A 21 -22.16 -30.05 -12.54
CA GLU A 21 -21.97 -30.57 -13.90
C GLU A 21 -21.92 -29.45 -14.97
N VAL A 22 -21.51 -29.85 -16.18
CA VAL A 22 -21.00 -29.04 -17.28
C VAL A 22 -21.88 -29.20 -18.54
N ARG A 23 -22.04 -28.10 -19.30
CA ARG A 23 -22.46 -27.92 -20.73
C ARG A 23 -23.96 -27.99 -21.09
N GLN A 24 -24.48 -26.94 -21.74
CA GLN A 24 -24.59 -26.82 -23.21
C GLN A 24 -25.16 -25.45 -23.66
N PHE A 25 -24.87 -25.09 -24.90
CA PHE A 25 -25.04 -23.78 -25.52
C PHE A 25 -26.47 -23.48 -26.04
N SER A 26 -26.83 -22.19 -25.96
CA SER A 26 -27.50 -21.36 -26.98
C SER A 26 -29.03 -21.19 -27.02
N LYS A 27 -29.38 -19.89 -27.09
CA LYS A 27 -30.60 -19.23 -27.63
C LYS A 27 -31.89 -19.33 -26.80
N LYS A 28 -32.13 -18.30 -25.97
CA LYS A 28 -33.39 -17.52 -25.87
C LYS A 28 -33.21 -16.38 -24.86
N ASN A 29 -32.47 -15.34 -25.27
CA ASN A 29 -32.48 -14.06 -24.59
C ASN A 29 -33.66 -13.25 -25.11
N GLU A 30 -34.64 -13.00 -24.23
CA GLU A 30 -35.42 -11.74 -24.12
C GLU A 30 -36.62 -11.90 -23.18
N GLU A 31 -36.99 -13.13 -22.77
CA GLU A 31 -38.00 -13.35 -21.72
C GLU A 31 -37.41 -13.71 -20.33
N GLN A 32 -36.10 -13.90 -20.23
CA GLN A 32 -35.40 -14.19 -18.96
C GLN A 32 -35.00 -12.94 -18.17
N GLN A 33 -34.79 -11.78 -18.82
CA GLN A 33 -34.40 -10.54 -18.13
C GLN A 33 -35.50 -9.99 -17.20
N VAL A 34 -36.78 -10.19 -17.52
CA VAL A 34 -37.89 -9.72 -16.66
C VAL A 34 -38.19 -10.69 -15.51
N LYS A 35 -37.72 -11.94 -15.58
CA LYS A 35 -37.81 -12.92 -14.48
C LYS A 35 -36.62 -12.85 -13.53
N GLU A 36 -35.43 -12.55 -14.04
CA GLU A 36 -34.22 -12.32 -13.22
C GLU A 36 -34.35 -11.04 -12.38
N GLU A 37 -34.94 -9.95 -12.91
CA GLU A 37 -35.18 -8.73 -12.11
C GLU A 37 -36.19 -8.90 -10.97
N LYS A 38 -37.16 -9.82 -11.10
CA LYS A 38 -38.08 -10.16 -9.99
C LYS A 38 -37.44 -11.11 -8.97
N GLN A 39 -36.62 -12.06 -9.41
CA GLN A 39 -35.86 -12.93 -8.50
C GLN A 39 -34.79 -12.18 -7.71
N ASP A 40 -34.16 -11.16 -8.28
CA ASP A 40 -33.19 -10.31 -7.57
C ASP A 40 -33.86 -9.36 -6.57
N GLN A 41 -35.08 -8.89 -6.83
CA GLN A 41 -35.87 -8.10 -5.86
C GLN A 41 -36.38 -8.94 -4.70
N ASP A 42 -36.87 -10.16 -4.95
CA ASP A 42 -37.32 -11.09 -3.90
C ASP A 42 -36.14 -11.61 -3.06
N SER A 43 -34.98 -11.85 -3.69
CA SER A 43 -33.72 -12.22 -3.02
C SER A 43 -33.17 -11.09 -2.12
N TYR A 44 -33.25 -9.84 -2.57
CA TYR A 44 -32.86 -8.66 -1.79
C TYR A 44 -33.82 -8.39 -0.62
N GLN A 45 -35.13 -8.62 -0.81
CA GLN A 45 -36.11 -8.54 0.28
C GLN A 45 -35.96 -9.69 1.29
N GLU A 46 -35.66 -10.91 0.85
CA GLU A 46 -35.35 -12.02 1.76
C GLU A 46 -34.05 -11.80 2.54
N GLN A 47 -33.01 -11.22 1.92
CA GLN A 47 -31.77 -10.86 2.61
C GLN A 47 -32.01 -9.76 3.64
N LYS A 48 -32.81 -8.73 3.31
CA LYS A 48 -33.24 -7.71 4.27
C LYS A 48 -34.06 -8.28 5.42
N LEU A 49 -34.99 -9.21 5.17
CA LEU A 49 -35.76 -9.87 6.23
C LEU A 49 -34.86 -10.75 7.12
N LYS A 50 -33.89 -11.46 6.54
CA LYS A 50 -32.91 -12.28 7.28
C LYS A 50 -31.99 -11.40 8.13
N GLU A 51 -31.58 -10.23 7.64
CA GLU A 51 -30.80 -9.24 8.41
C GLU A 51 -31.63 -8.57 9.51
N GLN A 52 -32.91 -8.28 9.27
CA GLN A 52 -33.84 -7.75 10.27
C GLN A 52 -34.10 -8.77 11.38
N ASN A 53 -34.41 -10.03 11.05
CA ASN A 53 -34.65 -11.08 12.04
C ASN A 53 -33.40 -11.37 12.89
N LYS A 54 -32.21 -11.34 12.28
CA LYS A 54 -30.92 -11.52 12.99
C LYS A 54 -30.57 -10.33 13.89
N SER A 55 -30.96 -9.11 13.50
CA SER A 55 -30.87 -7.92 14.34
C SER A 55 -31.83 -8.00 15.54
N GLU A 56 -33.06 -8.48 15.35
CA GLU A 56 -34.05 -8.64 16.41
C GLU A 56 -33.65 -9.70 17.45
N GLU A 57 -33.16 -10.87 17.02
CA GLU A 57 -32.62 -11.90 17.91
C GLU A 57 -31.41 -11.38 18.71
N SER A 58 -30.49 -10.64 18.07
CA SER A 58 -29.36 -10.02 18.76
C SER A 58 -29.79 -8.94 19.77
N ASN A 59 -30.86 -8.19 19.51
CA ASN A 59 -31.36 -7.18 20.44
C ASN A 59 -32.05 -7.80 21.65
N GLN A 60 -32.76 -8.93 21.46
CA GLN A 60 -33.34 -9.70 22.56
C GLN A 60 -32.27 -10.29 23.48
N GLU A 61 -31.17 -10.81 22.91
CA GLU A 61 -30.02 -11.31 23.67
C GLU A 61 -29.41 -10.22 24.58
N ILE A 62 -29.16 -9.03 24.00
CA ILE A 62 -28.64 -7.87 24.73
C ILE A 62 -29.58 -7.48 25.87
N ASN A 63 -30.89 -7.41 25.61
CA ASN A 63 -31.88 -7.02 26.62
C ASN A 63 -31.96 -8.03 27.78
N ASN A 64 -31.91 -9.32 27.48
CA ASN A 64 -31.92 -10.38 28.50
C ASN A 64 -30.70 -10.28 29.41
N LEU A 65 -29.52 -10.05 28.83
CA LEU A 65 -28.28 -9.92 29.60
C LEU A 65 -28.24 -8.62 30.43
N VAL A 66 -28.73 -7.50 29.88
CA VAL A 66 -28.87 -6.24 30.62
C VAL A 66 -29.78 -6.44 31.84
N ASN A 67 -30.91 -7.14 31.68
CA ASN A 67 -31.82 -7.44 32.78
C ASN A 67 -31.16 -8.33 33.83
N GLN A 68 -30.37 -9.33 33.41
CA GLN A 68 -29.59 -10.18 34.32
C GLN A 68 -28.55 -9.36 35.12
N ILE A 69 -27.82 -8.45 34.48
CA ILE A 69 -26.84 -7.58 35.14
C ILE A 69 -27.54 -6.64 36.15
N LYS A 70 -28.69 -6.07 35.79
CA LYS A 70 -29.49 -5.23 36.69
C LYS A 70 -29.98 -6.03 37.91
N ALA A 71 -30.48 -7.25 37.70
CA ALA A 71 -30.91 -8.14 38.78
C ALA A 71 -29.76 -8.50 39.74
N TYR A 72 -28.55 -8.80 39.23
CA TYR A 72 -27.39 -9.05 40.09
C TYR A 72 -27.03 -7.83 40.94
N ARG A 73 -27.13 -6.62 40.39
CA ARG A 73 -26.87 -5.38 41.13
C ARG A 73 -27.93 -5.13 42.22
N GLU A 74 -29.19 -5.41 41.94
CA GLU A 74 -30.31 -5.30 42.91
C GLU A 74 -30.18 -6.31 44.05
N GLN A 75 -29.66 -7.51 43.77
CA GLN A 75 -29.41 -8.55 44.77
C GLN A 75 -28.10 -8.36 45.55
N GLY A 76 -27.36 -7.26 45.31
CA GLY A 76 -26.09 -6.97 45.97
C GLY A 76 -24.90 -7.81 45.49
N GLN A 77 -25.06 -8.58 44.41
CA GLN A 77 -24.05 -9.43 43.78
C GLN A 77 -23.20 -8.62 42.79
N PHE A 78 -22.47 -7.62 43.29
CA PHE A 78 -21.74 -6.68 42.45
C PHE A 78 -20.59 -7.33 41.68
N LYS A 79 -19.91 -8.31 42.27
CA LYS A 79 -18.76 -8.98 41.64
C LYS A 79 -19.22 -9.80 40.44
N GLU A 80 -20.28 -10.56 40.61
CA GLU A 80 -20.93 -11.37 39.58
C GLU A 80 -21.48 -10.48 38.46
N SER A 81 -22.10 -9.34 38.80
CA SER A 81 -22.57 -8.37 37.81
C SER A 81 -21.43 -7.82 36.94
N ILE A 82 -20.28 -7.52 37.56
CA ILE A 82 -19.11 -6.96 36.87
C ILE A 82 -18.45 -8.03 35.99
N ASP A 83 -18.33 -9.25 36.48
CA ASP A 83 -17.69 -10.33 35.73
C ASP A 83 -18.50 -10.71 34.47
N VAL A 84 -19.84 -10.78 34.58
CA VAL A 84 -20.74 -11.02 33.44
C VAL A 84 -20.66 -9.88 32.42
N GLU A 85 -20.76 -8.63 32.89
CA GLU A 85 -20.67 -7.45 32.04
C GLU A 85 -19.32 -7.37 31.30
N LYS A 86 -18.24 -7.66 32.03
CA LYS A 86 -16.87 -7.67 31.52
C LYS A 86 -16.68 -8.72 30.44
N GLU A 87 -17.13 -9.94 30.68
CA GLU A 87 -17.00 -11.04 29.72
C GLU A 87 -17.74 -10.71 28.42
N TYR A 88 -18.98 -10.23 28.52
CA TYR A 88 -19.81 -9.95 27.36
C TYR A 88 -19.26 -8.79 26.52
N VAL A 89 -18.87 -7.68 27.14
CA VAL A 89 -18.29 -6.53 26.42
C VAL A 89 -16.99 -6.91 25.70
N ASN A 90 -16.15 -7.77 26.29
CA ASN A 90 -14.96 -8.25 25.59
C ASN A 90 -15.28 -9.13 24.39
N GLY A 91 -16.35 -9.93 24.48
CA GLY A 91 -16.89 -10.68 23.35
C GLY A 91 -17.32 -9.74 22.22
N LEU A 92 -18.19 -8.77 22.52
CA LEU A 92 -18.72 -7.82 21.54
C LEU A 92 -17.62 -6.97 20.89
N LEU A 93 -16.64 -6.49 21.65
CA LEU A 93 -15.51 -5.71 21.12
C LEU A 93 -14.55 -6.55 20.25
N SER A 94 -14.63 -7.87 20.30
CA SER A 94 -13.82 -8.78 19.49
C SER A 94 -14.49 -9.20 18.18
N GLU A 95 -15.73 -8.80 17.95
CA GLU A 95 -16.48 -9.09 16.72
C GLU A 95 -15.99 -8.22 15.54
N ASP A 96 -15.99 -8.81 14.34
CA ASP A 96 -15.58 -8.18 13.09
C ASP A 96 -16.72 -7.32 12.51
N LEU A 97 -17.07 -6.25 13.23
CA LEU A 97 -18.14 -5.32 12.89
C LEU A 97 -17.60 -3.89 12.71
N PRO A 98 -18.24 -3.06 11.87
CA PRO A 98 -17.81 -1.69 11.62
C PRO A 98 -17.82 -0.87 12.92
N ILE A 99 -16.71 -0.20 13.20
CA ILE A 99 -16.50 0.60 14.42
C ILE A 99 -16.86 2.06 14.12
N ILE A 100 -18.13 2.42 14.29
CA ILE A 100 -18.68 3.68 13.80
C ILE A 100 -19.36 4.56 14.87
N TYR A 101 -19.48 4.08 16.12
CA TYR A 101 -20.15 4.80 17.21
C TYR A 101 -19.14 5.49 18.12
N PHE A 102 -19.35 6.76 18.44
CA PHE A 102 -18.44 7.51 19.33
C PHE A 102 -18.86 7.40 20.79
N ILE A 103 -17.86 7.31 21.66
CA ILE A 103 -18.05 7.38 23.11
C ILE A 103 -17.01 8.31 23.74
N GLU A 104 -17.43 9.16 24.68
CA GLU A 104 -16.55 10.09 25.37
C GLU A 104 -15.43 9.37 26.13
N TYR A 105 -14.20 9.83 25.93
CA TYR A 105 -13.02 9.08 26.36
C TYR A 105 -12.91 8.98 27.89
N ARG A 106 -13.26 10.02 28.64
CA ARG A 106 -13.22 9.96 30.11
C ARG A 106 -14.27 9.02 30.68
N TRP A 107 -15.45 8.96 30.06
CA TRP A 107 -16.48 7.98 30.37
C TRP A 107 -15.97 6.57 30.11
N ALA A 108 -15.38 6.30 28.94
CA ALA A 108 -14.81 5.00 28.60
C ALA A 108 -13.68 4.58 29.56
N LEU A 109 -12.83 5.53 29.99
CA LEU A 109 -11.82 5.30 31.03
C LEU A 109 -12.43 4.98 32.39
N HIS A 110 -13.48 5.70 32.79
CA HIS A 110 -14.19 5.41 34.03
C HIS A 110 -14.81 4.01 33.99
N TYR A 111 -15.43 3.67 32.88
CA TYR A 111 -16.05 2.38 32.65
C TYR A 111 -15.04 1.22 32.66
N THR A 112 -13.92 1.34 31.96
CA THR A 112 -12.84 0.32 32.06
C THR A 112 -12.30 0.16 33.46
N GLY A 113 -12.14 1.26 34.21
CA GLY A 113 -11.69 1.23 35.59
C GLY A 113 -12.66 0.48 36.50
N PHE A 114 -13.97 0.65 36.27
CA PHE A 114 -15.02 -0.09 36.95
C PHE A 114 -14.96 -1.59 36.64
N LEU A 115 -14.90 -1.99 35.36
CA LEU A 115 -14.78 -3.41 34.97
C LEU A 115 -13.48 -4.09 35.43
N GLN A 116 -12.43 -3.31 35.72
CA GLN A 116 -11.16 -3.80 36.27
C GLN A 116 -11.15 -3.85 37.80
N GLY A 117 -12.25 -3.48 38.47
CA GLY A 117 -12.33 -3.41 39.93
C GLY A 117 -11.50 -2.27 40.54
N LYS A 118 -10.93 -1.38 39.71
CA LYS A 118 -10.13 -0.22 40.17
C LYS A 118 -11.01 0.92 40.66
N LYS A 119 -12.25 1.00 40.18
CA LYS A 119 -13.26 1.96 40.63
C LYS A 119 -14.44 1.19 41.22
N LYS A 120 -14.86 1.56 42.44
CA LYS A 120 -15.99 0.92 43.15
C LYS A 120 -17.35 1.53 42.82
N VAL A 121 -17.38 2.60 42.03
CA VAL A 121 -18.58 3.36 41.71
C VAL A 121 -19.07 2.97 40.32
N ILE A 122 -20.36 2.64 40.22
CA ILE A 122 -21.03 2.33 38.95
C ILE A 122 -20.95 3.56 38.03
N PRO A 123 -20.58 3.41 36.76
CA PRO A 123 -20.60 4.50 35.79
C PRO A 123 -21.97 5.18 35.72
N LYS A 124 -21.96 6.50 35.59
CA LYS A 124 -23.16 7.29 35.32
C LYS A 124 -23.55 7.15 33.84
N GLU A 125 -24.68 7.76 33.45
CA GLU A 125 -25.13 7.85 32.06
C GLU A 125 -24.04 8.36 31.12
N ILE A 126 -24.06 7.88 29.88
CA ILE A 126 -23.11 8.28 28.83
C ILE A 126 -23.34 9.76 28.50
N ASN A 127 -22.26 10.54 28.41
CA ASN A 127 -22.33 11.96 28.07
C ASN A 127 -21.36 12.30 26.96
N ASN A 128 -21.87 12.30 25.73
CA ASN A 128 -21.12 12.64 24.53
C ASN A 128 -21.13 14.15 24.20
N ASN A 129 -21.81 14.98 24.99
CA ASN A 129 -21.88 16.44 24.76
C ASN A 129 -20.52 17.14 24.82
N LYS A 130 -19.52 16.51 25.46
CA LYS A 130 -18.14 17.05 25.52
C LYS A 130 -17.37 16.89 24.21
N ILE A 131 -17.96 16.27 23.21
CA ILE A 131 -17.37 16.01 21.89
C ILE A 131 -18.01 16.93 20.83
N LEU A 132 -19.08 17.65 21.19
CA LEU A 132 -19.92 18.45 20.28
C LEU A 132 -19.86 19.94 20.60
N ILE A 133 -20.06 20.77 19.58
CA ILE A 133 -20.28 22.21 19.74
C ILE A 133 -21.65 22.48 20.41
N ASP A 134 -21.79 23.62 21.11
CA ASP A 134 -22.96 23.92 21.95
C ASP A 134 -24.31 23.84 21.22
N GLU A 135 -24.33 24.17 19.93
CA GLU A 135 -25.54 24.20 19.10
C GLU A 135 -26.12 22.81 18.78
N HIS A 136 -25.30 21.74 18.85
CA HIS A 136 -25.74 20.37 18.53
C HIS A 136 -25.95 19.48 19.76
N LYS A 137 -25.82 20.03 20.97
CA LYS A 137 -26.03 19.30 22.25
C LYS A 137 -27.49 18.96 22.54
N ILE A 138 -28.42 19.45 21.73
CA ILE A 138 -29.88 19.28 21.90
C ILE A 138 -30.39 18.04 21.15
N ASN A 139 -29.62 17.49 20.20
CA ASN A 139 -30.06 16.38 19.35
C ASN A 139 -29.75 15.02 19.99
N ASP A 140 -30.72 14.10 20.04
CA ASP A 140 -30.55 12.75 20.62
C ASP A 140 -29.66 11.83 19.77
N THR A 141 -29.64 12.02 18.44
CA THR A 141 -28.84 11.25 17.49
C THR A 141 -28.20 12.18 16.46
N ILE A 142 -26.90 11.98 16.22
CA ILE A 142 -26.06 12.83 15.37
C ILE A 142 -25.30 11.92 14.41
N ASN A 143 -25.52 12.13 13.13
CA ASN A 143 -24.79 11.46 12.05
C ASN A 143 -23.73 12.41 11.51
N ILE A 144 -22.48 11.96 11.49
CA ILE A 144 -21.31 12.74 11.11
C ILE A 144 -20.64 12.11 9.89
N ILE A 145 -20.07 12.98 9.05
CA ILE A 145 -19.29 12.61 7.87
C ILE A 145 -17.81 12.85 8.21
N ILE A 146 -16.92 11.87 7.98
CA ILE A 146 -15.50 12.08 8.30
C ILE A 146 -14.84 12.93 7.21
N ASP A 147 -14.75 14.23 7.49
CA ASP A 147 -13.72 15.21 7.09
C ASP A 147 -14.09 16.53 7.78
N ASN A 148 -13.45 16.86 8.92
CA ASN A 148 -13.70 18.09 9.70
C ASN A 148 -15.20 18.45 9.88
N ASP A 149 -16.03 17.49 10.32
CA ASP A 149 -17.47 17.72 10.48
C ASP A 149 -17.74 18.88 11.45
N PRO A 150 -18.51 19.91 11.05
CA PRO A 150 -18.76 21.09 11.85
C PRO A 150 -19.54 20.80 13.15
N GLN A 151 -20.15 19.61 13.27
CA GLN A 151 -20.90 19.22 14.46
C GLN A 151 -19.98 18.80 15.62
N LEU A 152 -18.72 18.45 15.34
CA LEU A 152 -17.73 18.06 16.33
C LEU A 152 -16.91 19.27 16.81
N LEU A 153 -16.42 19.21 18.06
CA LEU A 153 -15.49 20.24 18.55
C LEU A 153 -14.21 20.25 17.70
N PRO A 154 -13.71 21.44 17.28
CA PRO A 154 -12.50 21.52 16.48
C PRO A 154 -11.30 20.99 17.28
N GLY A 155 -10.50 20.12 16.65
CA GLY A 155 -9.27 19.57 17.23
C GLY A 155 -9.46 18.40 18.21
N ILE A 156 -10.64 17.77 18.25
CA ILE A 156 -10.81 16.52 19.01
C ILE A 156 -9.91 15.40 18.46
N GLN A 157 -9.50 14.49 19.34
CA GLN A 157 -8.51 13.44 19.02
C GLN A 157 -8.97 12.10 19.59
N PRO A 158 -8.83 11.00 18.83
CA PRO A 158 -9.01 9.66 19.35
C PRO A 158 -8.14 9.40 20.59
N GLU A 159 -8.67 8.64 21.54
CA GLU A 159 -7.98 8.26 22.78
C GLU A 159 -7.58 9.43 23.69
N LYS A 160 -8.10 10.63 23.43
CA LYS A 160 -8.02 11.79 24.33
C LYS A 160 -9.39 12.37 24.62
N HIS A 161 -10.22 12.46 23.58
CA HIS A 161 -11.55 13.07 23.64
C HIS A 161 -12.65 12.04 23.40
N TYR A 162 -12.44 11.08 22.49
CA TYR A 162 -13.40 10.02 22.21
C TYR A 162 -12.72 8.67 21.91
N SER A 163 -13.52 7.60 21.95
CA SER A 163 -13.20 6.26 21.44
C SER A 163 -14.31 5.81 20.49
N LEU A 164 -14.02 4.83 19.62
CA LEU A 164 -14.99 4.28 18.69
C LEU A 164 -15.42 2.87 19.10
N LEU A 165 -16.70 2.54 18.89
CA LEU A 165 -17.32 1.26 19.19
C LEU A 165 -18.01 0.68 17.95
N ASN A 166 -18.05 -0.65 17.88
CA ASN A 166 -18.96 -1.31 16.95
C ASN A 166 -20.41 -1.18 17.42
N GLU A 167 -21.35 -1.39 16.49
CA GLU A 167 -22.79 -1.20 16.73
C GLU A 167 -23.31 -2.03 17.91
N ARG A 168 -22.90 -3.29 18.03
CA ARG A 168 -23.40 -4.17 19.11
C ARG A 168 -22.85 -3.79 20.48
N ALA A 169 -21.57 -3.42 20.55
CA ALA A 169 -20.95 -2.91 21.76
C ALA A 169 -21.60 -1.59 22.20
N TRP A 170 -21.89 -0.68 21.26
CA TRP A 170 -22.64 0.54 21.55
C TRP A 170 -24.04 0.24 22.08
N LYS A 171 -24.83 -0.59 21.37
CA LYS A 171 -26.19 -0.97 21.80
C LYS A 171 -26.20 -1.57 23.20
N PHE A 172 -25.31 -2.51 23.50
CA PHE A 172 -25.24 -3.10 24.83
C PHE A 172 -24.93 -2.06 25.92
N ILE A 173 -23.89 -1.23 25.72
CA ILE A 173 -23.46 -0.23 26.70
C ILE A 173 -24.54 0.86 26.88
N HIS A 174 -25.16 1.30 25.78
CA HIS A 174 -26.23 2.30 25.77
C HIS A 174 -27.50 1.79 26.45
N THR A 175 -27.92 0.54 26.21
CA THR A 175 -29.08 -0.08 26.90
C THR A 175 -28.84 -0.25 28.41
N LEU A 176 -27.59 -0.49 28.82
CA LEU A 176 -27.24 -0.70 30.23
C LEU A 176 -27.14 0.60 31.03
N TYR A 177 -26.52 1.65 30.45
CA TYR A 177 -26.21 2.90 31.16
C TYR A 177 -27.04 4.10 30.73
N GLY A 178 -27.68 4.06 29.56
CA GLY A 178 -28.41 5.18 28.99
C GLY A 178 -27.53 6.40 28.71
N GLY A 179 -28.18 7.53 28.43
CA GLY A 179 -27.53 8.81 28.14
C GLY A 179 -27.41 9.10 26.63
N GLY A 180 -26.57 10.06 26.29
CA GLY A 180 -26.45 10.54 24.91
C GLY A 180 -25.56 11.78 24.77
N PRO A 181 -25.55 12.39 23.57
CA PRO A 181 -26.22 11.96 22.35
C PRO A 181 -25.51 10.80 21.63
N THR A 182 -26.25 10.04 20.82
CA THR A 182 -25.69 8.98 19.97
C THR A 182 -24.99 9.61 18.79
N ILE A 183 -23.70 9.31 18.60
CA ILE A 183 -22.91 9.88 17.50
C ILE A 183 -22.40 8.73 16.62
N THR A 184 -22.73 8.79 15.33
CA THR A 184 -22.46 7.74 14.34
C THR A 184 -21.87 8.29 13.04
N ILE A 185 -21.09 7.46 12.34
CA ILE A 185 -20.58 7.79 10.99
C ILE A 185 -21.57 7.32 9.94
N ASP A 186 -22.03 8.23 9.09
CA ASP A 186 -22.89 7.91 7.94
C ASP A 186 -22.05 7.41 6.75
N LEU A 187 -21.94 6.09 6.63
CA LEU A 187 -21.14 5.42 5.60
C LEU A 187 -21.73 5.54 4.18
N ASP A 188 -23.00 5.90 4.03
CA ASP A 188 -23.66 5.99 2.73
C ASP A 188 -23.53 7.39 2.11
N ASN A 189 -23.61 8.44 2.94
CA ASN A 189 -23.35 9.81 2.48
C ASN A 189 -21.88 10.06 2.11
N VAL A 190 -20.92 9.43 2.80
CA VAL A 190 -19.48 9.50 2.45
C VAL A 190 -19.24 9.00 1.01
N LYS A 191 -19.90 7.91 0.61
CA LYS A 191 -19.77 7.35 -0.75
C LYS A 191 -20.37 8.28 -1.82
N MET A 192 -21.47 8.96 -1.49
CA MET A 192 -22.15 9.89 -2.40
C MET A 192 -21.39 11.21 -2.57
N GLN A 193 -20.81 11.78 -1.51
CA GLN A 193 -19.98 12.99 -1.59
C GLN A 193 -18.69 12.75 -2.37
N ILE A 194 -18.03 11.61 -2.18
CA ILE A 194 -16.86 11.21 -3.00
C ILE A 194 -17.25 11.14 -4.49
N HIS A 195 -18.47 10.71 -4.80
CA HIS A 195 -18.97 10.66 -6.17
C HIS A 195 -19.25 12.06 -6.75
N GLN A 196 -19.85 12.95 -5.96
CA GLN A 196 -20.18 14.32 -6.39
C GLN A 196 -18.95 15.22 -6.53
N ASN A 197 -17.98 15.13 -5.62
CA ASN A 197 -16.71 15.88 -5.70
C ASN A 197 -15.91 15.48 -6.95
N ARG A 198 -15.92 14.18 -7.30
CA ARG A 198 -15.32 13.68 -8.56
C ARG A 198 -16.02 14.20 -9.82
N ILE A 199 -17.29 14.59 -9.74
CA ILE A 199 -18.03 15.18 -10.88
C ILE A 199 -17.69 16.66 -11.01
N GLN A 200 -17.57 17.40 -9.91
CA GLN A 200 -17.20 18.82 -9.92
C GLN A 200 -15.74 19.04 -10.33
N GLU A 201 -14.81 18.22 -9.86
CA GLU A 201 -13.40 18.27 -10.28
C GLU A 201 -13.24 18.01 -11.78
N ARG A 202 -14.01 17.07 -12.35
CA ARG A 202 -14.04 16.83 -13.80
C ARG A 202 -14.60 18.00 -14.58
N GLN A 203 -15.54 18.77 -14.03
CA GLN A 203 -16.09 19.94 -14.71
C GLN A 203 -15.11 21.12 -14.68
N HIS A 204 -14.36 21.31 -13.59
CA HIS A 204 -13.32 22.33 -13.50
C HIS A 204 -12.11 22.05 -14.40
N GLN A 205 -11.66 20.79 -14.46
CA GLN A 205 -10.55 20.37 -15.34
C GLN A 205 -10.86 20.64 -16.82
N VAL A 206 -12.11 20.41 -17.26
CA VAL A 206 -12.55 20.64 -18.64
C VAL A 206 -12.58 22.14 -19.01
N ILE A 207 -12.77 23.02 -18.03
CA ILE A 207 -12.77 24.48 -18.25
C ILE A 207 -11.34 25.01 -18.35
N GLU A 208 -10.42 24.53 -17.51
CA GLU A 208 -9.00 24.92 -17.55
C GLU A 208 -8.29 24.41 -18.81
N ASP A 209 -8.56 23.17 -19.23
CA ASP A 209 -7.99 22.60 -20.46
C ASP A 209 -8.44 23.37 -21.71
N LYS A 210 -9.68 23.88 -21.73
CA LYS A 210 -10.19 24.72 -22.82
C LYS A 210 -9.53 26.10 -22.85
N GLN A 211 -9.18 26.68 -21.70
CA GLN A 211 -8.48 27.97 -21.64
C GLN A 211 -7.02 27.85 -22.08
N GLN A 212 -6.33 26.77 -21.73
CA GLN A 212 -4.93 26.54 -22.13
C GLN A 212 -4.78 26.29 -23.64
N LEU A 213 -5.72 25.58 -24.27
CA LEU A 213 -5.72 25.35 -25.73
C LEU A 213 -5.88 26.64 -26.55
N ILE A 214 -6.59 27.64 -26.02
CA ILE A 214 -6.78 28.96 -26.68
C ILE A 214 -5.51 29.80 -26.61
N VAL A 215 -4.77 29.74 -25.50
CA VAL A 215 -3.52 30.49 -25.33
C VAL A 215 -2.41 29.94 -26.24
N GLN A 216 -2.30 28.62 -26.36
CA GLN A 216 -1.29 27.97 -27.22
C GLN A 216 -1.49 28.23 -28.72
N SER A 217 -2.73 28.46 -29.16
CA SER A 217 -3.03 28.75 -30.58
C SER A 217 -2.77 30.21 -30.96
N LEU A 218 -2.76 31.15 -30.00
CA LEU A 218 -2.40 32.55 -30.24
C LEU A 218 -0.87 32.77 -30.34
N GLU A 219 -0.07 31.96 -29.65
CA GLU A 219 1.39 32.07 -29.66
C GLU A 219 2.04 31.51 -30.96
N GLN A 220 1.37 30.60 -31.67
CA GLN A 220 1.87 30.03 -32.92
C GLN A 220 1.73 30.93 -34.15
N ILE A 221 0.89 31.98 -34.08
CA ILE A 221 0.64 32.89 -35.21
C ILE A 221 1.69 34.01 -35.31
N ASN A 222 2.42 34.30 -34.23
CA ASN A 222 3.33 35.47 -34.16
C ASN A 222 4.79 35.21 -34.57
N ASN A 223 5.15 34.01 -35.05
CA ASN A 223 6.54 33.63 -35.31
C ASN A 223 6.76 33.03 -36.71
N GLU A 224 6.69 33.83 -37.78
CA GLU A 224 7.45 33.57 -39.03
C GLU A 224 7.97 34.88 -39.67
N PRO A 225 9.16 34.89 -40.30
CA PRO A 225 9.85 36.11 -40.73
C PRO A 225 9.53 36.57 -42.17
N ASN A 226 9.54 37.89 -42.33
CA ASN A 226 9.31 38.69 -43.55
C ASN A 226 10.12 38.27 -44.80
N TYR A 227 9.44 38.18 -45.95
CA TYR A 227 10.03 38.41 -47.27
C TYR A 227 9.32 39.59 -47.97
N VAL A 228 10.13 40.53 -48.46
CA VAL A 228 9.72 41.80 -49.06
C VAL A 228 9.69 41.71 -50.59
N LEU A 229 8.69 42.35 -51.22
CA LEU A 229 8.69 43.20 -52.44
C LEU A 229 7.36 43.05 -53.23
N PRO A 230 6.93 44.03 -54.06
CA PRO A 230 6.77 45.47 -53.86
C PRO A 230 5.30 45.94 -54.10
N MET A 231 4.97 47.17 -53.67
CA MET A 231 3.64 47.80 -53.79
C MET A 231 3.12 47.97 -55.24
N PRO A 232 1.82 48.27 -55.43
CA PRO A 232 1.46 49.69 -55.59
C PRO A 232 0.14 50.17 -54.94
N ILE A 233 0.25 51.39 -54.39
CA ILE A 233 -0.65 52.55 -54.53
C ILE A 233 -2.04 52.57 -53.86
N GLY A 234 -2.18 53.58 -52.98
CA GLY A 234 -3.37 54.40 -52.75
C GLY A 234 -4.35 53.80 -51.73
N SER A 235 -4.86 54.50 -50.73
CA SER A 235 -4.86 55.93 -50.46
C SER A 235 -5.22 56.16 -48.99
N GLN A 236 -4.70 57.28 -48.48
CA GLN A 236 -5.08 58.06 -47.30
C GLN A 236 -6.53 57.81 -46.84
N ILE A 237 -6.85 57.78 -45.55
CA ILE A 237 -7.07 58.94 -44.66
C ILE A 237 -7.29 58.29 -43.27
N ASP A 238 -6.46 58.56 -42.25
CA ASP A 238 -6.66 59.60 -41.23
C ASP A 238 -8.00 59.45 -40.47
N LEU A 239 -8.15 59.62 -39.17
CA LEU A 239 -7.36 60.01 -38.00
C LEU A 239 -8.33 59.78 -36.83
N ASN A 240 -7.79 59.45 -35.65
CA ASN A 240 -8.13 60.05 -34.34
C ASN A 240 -9.62 60.01 -33.86
N ASN A 241 -9.97 59.88 -32.59
CA ASN A 241 -9.24 59.89 -31.33
C ASN A 241 -10.27 59.70 -30.21
N ASP A 242 -9.74 59.42 -29.02
CA ASP A 242 -10.20 59.92 -27.73
C ASP A 242 -11.52 59.40 -27.13
N ALA A 243 -11.32 58.42 -26.25
CA ALA A 243 -11.58 58.50 -24.81
C ALA A 243 -12.58 59.55 -24.29
N ALA A 244 -13.60 59.10 -23.55
CA ALA A 244 -13.70 59.34 -22.10
C ALA A 244 -15.04 58.84 -21.48
N THR A 245 -14.89 58.24 -20.29
CA THR A 245 -15.77 58.33 -19.10
C THR A 245 -17.10 57.57 -18.95
N ALA A 246 -17.18 56.92 -17.77
CA ALA A 246 -18.33 56.78 -16.85
C ALA A 246 -19.15 55.46 -16.82
N THR A 247 -18.79 54.62 -15.84
CA THR A 247 -19.64 53.99 -14.80
C THR A 247 -20.88 53.13 -15.13
N HIS A 248 -20.80 51.90 -14.59
CA HIS A 248 -21.82 51.09 -13.90
C HIS A 248 -22.73 50.08 -14.65
N ILE A 249 -22.54 48.80 -14.25
CA ILE A 249 -23.52 47.72 -13.98
C ILE A 249 -24.17 47.03 -15.20
N THR A 250 -23.83 45.75 -15.45
CA THR A 250 -24.73 44.55 -15.47
C THR A 250 -24.13 43.36 -16.25
N THR A 251 -24.08 42.20 -15.58
CA THR A 251 -24.70 40.90 -15.93
C THR A 251 -24.71 40.41 -17.39
N THR A 252 -23.99 39.30 -17.62
CA THR A 252 -24.40 38.10 -18.40
C THR A 252 -24.55 38.18 -19.94
N THR A 253 -23.61 37.52 -20.61
CA THR A 253 -23.77 36.50 -21.68
C THR A 253 -24.74 36.74 -22.85
N ALA A 254 -24.18 36.87 -24.06
CA ALA A 254 -24.75 36.44 -25.36
C ALA A 254 -23.57 36.09 -26.30
N ILE A 255 -23.41 34.89 -26.86
CA ILE A 255 -24.20 34.18 -27.89
C ILE A 255 -24.00 34.75 -29.32
N LEU A 256 -23.39 33.89 -30.17
CA LEU A 256 -23.53 33.72 -31.64
C LEU A 256 -22.88 34.75 -32.59
N PRO A 257 -22.80 34.48 -33.93
CA PRO A 257 -22.42 33.28 -34.69
C PRO A 257 -21.42 33.60 -35.85
N LEU A 258 -20.96 32.61 -36.63
CA LEU A 258 -21.20 32.50 -38.10
C LEU A 258 -20.19 31.61 -38.88
N LYS A 259 -20.77 30.61 -39.56
CA LYS A 259 -20.64 30.21 -40.98
C LYS A 259 -19.26 30.07 -41.66
N ILE A 260 -18.85 28.81 -41.80
CA ILE A 260 -18.57 28.03 -43.03
C ILE A 260 -18.46 28.79 -44.38
N SER A 261 -17.33 28.61 -45.08
CA SER A 261 -17.24 28.25 -46.53
C SER A 261 -15.78 27.83 -46.86
N THR A 262 -15.50 26.55 -47.10
CA THR A 262 -15.36 25.84 -48.41
C THR A 262 -14.03 26.01 -49.14
N ASP A 263 -13.54 24.86 -49.58
CA ASP A 263 -12.64 24.60 -50.73
C ASP A 263 -11.14 24.91 -50.58
N SER A 264 -10.21 24.14 -51.14
CA SER A 264 -10.14 22.79 -51.73
C SER A 264 -8.69 22.63 -52.24
N HIS A 265 -8.30 21.40 -52.59
CA HIS A 265 -7.14 21.04 -53.45
C HIS A 265 -5.74 21.04 -52.80
N ILE A 266 -4.79 20.13 -53.08
CA ILE A 266 -4.72 18.78 -53.71
C ILE A 266 -3.22 18.36 -53.66
N ASN A 267 -2.92 17.07 -53.46
CA ASN A 267 -1.72 16.30 -53.92
C ASN A 267 -0.29 16.63 -53.37
N PHE A 268 0.71 15.72 -53.31
CA PHE A 268 0.87 14.33 -53.81
C PHE A 268 2.08 13.62 -53.11
N LYS A 269 1.99 12.29 -53.01
CA LYS A 269 3.01 11.23 -53.22
C LYS A 269 4.28 11.13 -52.34
N TYR A 270 4.34 10.04 -51.59
CA TYR A 270 5.56 9.26 -51.36
C TYR A 270 5.68 8.11 -52.37
N SER A 271 6.89 7.86 -52.87
CA SER A 271 7.23 6.79 -53.81
C SER A 271 7.92 5.62 -53.09
N SER A 272 7.22 4.48 -53.11
CA SER A 272 7.66 3.10 -53.39
C SER A 272 9.06 2.60 -52.97
N LYS A 273 9.07 1.41 -52.35
CA LYS A 273 9.67 0.19 -52.96
C LYS A 273 9.05 -1.09 -52.40
N ASN A 274 8.96 -2.08 -53.29
CA ASN A 274 8.07 -3.24 -53.35
C ASN A 274 8.46 -4.42 -52.44
N ILE A 275 7.49 -5.34 -52.28
CA ILE A 275 7.51 -6.79 -52.62
C ILE A 275 6.03 -7.23 -52.48
N ASP A 276 5.28 -7.32 -53.59
CA ASP A 276 5.00 -8.55 -54.37
C ASP A 276 4.11 -9.56 -53.59
N ASP A 277 2.99 -10.12 -54.06
CA ASP A 277 2.24 -10.03 -55.31
C ASP A 277 0.98 -10.97 -55.23
N PHE A 278 0.02 -10.81 -56.16
CA PHE A 278 -1.09 -11.72 -56.57
C PHE A 278 -2.27 -12.04 -55.59
N ASP A 279 -3.56 -12.09 -55.98
CA ASP A 279 -4.35 -11.66 -57.17
C ASP A 279 -5.85 -12.00 -56.95
N LYS A 280 -6.75 -11.19 -57.54
CA LYS A 280 -8.08 -11.50 -58.17
C LYS A 280 -9.17 -12.27 -57.35
N THR A 281 -10.46 -11.91 -57.30
CA THR A 281 -11.41 -11.52 -58.38
C THR A 281 -12.66 -10.79 -57.85
N THR A 282 -13.18 -9.88 -58.68
CA THR A 282 -14.40 -9.02 -58.69
C THR A 282 -15.73 -9.79 -58.99
N PRO A 283 -16.90 -9.15 -59.30
CA PRO A 283 -17.77 -8.24 -58.50
C PRO A 283 -19.31 -8.53 -58.71
N SER A 284 -20.23 -7.98 -57.89
CA SER A 284 -21.59 -7.56 -58.38
C SER A 284 -22.53 -6.97 -57.29
N TYR A 285 -22.96 -5.71 -57.53
CA TYR A 285 -24.32 -5.10 -57.44
C TYR A 285 -25.31 -5.52 -56.33
N LEU A 286 -26.16 -4.70 -55.68
CA LEU A 286 -26.58 -3.29 -55.69
C LEU A 286 -27.45 -3.07 -54.42
N THR A 287 -27.50 -1.83 -53.89
CA THR A 287 -28.60 -1.19 -53.10
C THR A 287 -28.99 -1.86 -51.75
N ASP A 288 -29.18 -1.19 -50.62
CA ASP A 288 -29.67 0.17 -50.38
C ASP A 288 -29.35 0.65 -48.95
N LYS A 289 -29.54 1.94 -48.75
CA LYS A 289 -29.23 2.78 -47.59
C LYS A 289 -29.85 2.28 -46.27
N ASN A 290 -29.07 2.33 -45.18
CA ASN A 290 -29.44 3.10 -43.98
C ASN A 290 -28.26 3.26 -43.01
N SER A 291 -28.12 4.49 -42.53
CA SER A 291 -27.09 5.02 -41.65
C SER A 291 -27.10 4.38 -40.26
N THR A 292 -25.95 3.89 -39.82
CA THR A 292 -25.56 3.94 -38.40
C THR A 292 -24.05 4.11 -38.36
N VAL A 293 -23.63 5.26 -37.81
CA VAL A 293 -22.23 5.57 -37.53
C VAL A 293 -21.75 4.56 -36.49
N GLN A 294 -21.12 3.48 -36.95
CA GLN A 294 -20.27 2.66 -36.10
C GLN A 294 -19.05 3.52 -35.73
N THR A 295 -19.09 4.13 -34.56
CA THR A 295 -17.87 4.58 -33.90
C THR A 295 -16.99 3.35 -33.69
N ASN A 296 -15.93 3.26 -34.48
CA ASN A 296 -14.81 2.36 -34.23
C ASN A 296 -14.32 2.57 -32.79
N ILE A 297 -14.76 1.71 -31.87
CA ILE A 297 -14.04 1.48 -30.62
C ILE A 297 -12.78 0.73 -31.04
N GLN A 298 -11.75 1.49 -31.46
CA GLN A 298 -10.40 1.00 -31.36
C GLN A 298 -10.19 0.65 -29.89
N LYS A 299 -10.12 -0.65 -29.60
CA LYS A 299 -9.54 -1.14 -28.35
C LYS A 299 -8.11 -0.61 -28.30
N ILE A 300 -7.93 0.55 -27.67
CA ILE A 300 -6.63 1.01 -27.23
C ILE A 300 -6.22 0.00 -26.17
N TYR A 301 -5.43 -1.00 -26.58
CA TYR A 301 -4.60 -1.71 -25.64
C TYR A 301 -3.69 -0.65 -25.03
N MET A 302 -4.01 -0.17 -23.82
CA MET A 302 -3.08 0.65 -23.06
C MET A 302 -1.85 -0.23 -22.82
N THR A 303 -0.82 -0.02 -23.63
CA THR A 303 0.52 -0.46 -23.34
C THR A 303 0.89 0.08 -21.97
N ILE A 304 1.10 -0.83 -21.01
CA ILE A 304 1.49 -0.50 -19.65
C ILE A 304 2.75 0.39 -19.77
N PRO A 305 2.75 1.64 -19.26
CA PRO A 305 3.96 2.44 -19.27
C PRO A 305 5.06 1.67 -18.52
N VAL A 306 6.22 1.53 -19.17
CA VAL A 306 7.36 0.73 -18.69
C VAL A 306 7.82 1.21 -17.31
N GLU A 307 7.64 2.51 -17.05
CA GLU A 307 8.03 3.18 -15.81
C GLU A 307 6.82 3.85 -15.16
N LEU A 308 6.73 3.68 -13.83
CA LEU A 308 5.65 4.24 -13.04
C LEU A 308 5.83 5.76 -12.85
N PRO A 309 4.75 6.55 -12.77
CA PRO A 309 4.78 7.95 -12.33
C PRO A 309 5.45 8.14 -10.97
N ILE A 310 6.18 9.24 -10.82
CA ILE A 310 6.82 9.63 -9.55
C ILE A 310 5.76 10.25 -8.65
N VAL A 311 5.46 9.63 -7.51
CA VAL A 311 4.41 10.08 -6.57
C VAL A 311 4.89 9.92 -5.13
N GLY A 312 4.40 10.79 -4.24
CA GLY A 312 4.60 10.68 -2.79
C GLY A 312 3.55 9.79 -2.13
N PHE A 313 3.78 9.42 -0.87
CA PHE A 313 2.82 8.68 -0.04
C PHE A 313 2.43 9.47 1.19
N TYR A 314 1.13 9.76 1.30
CA TYR A 314 0.58 10.41 2.48
C TYR A 314 0.80 9.53 3.72
N ASN A 315 1.33 10.13 4.79
CA ASN A 315 1.59 9.46 6.06
C ASN A 315 0.59 9.94 7.12
N PRO A 316 -0.49 9.18 7.39
CA PRO A 316 -1.48 9.58 8.38
C PRO A 316 -0.89 9.65 9.79
N LYS A 317 0.02 8.71 10.13
CA LYS A 317 0.86 8.71 11.35
C LYS A 317 1.77 7.48 11.38
N TYR A 318 3.08 7.67 11.61
CA TYR A 318 4.05 6.58 11.84
C TYR A 318 4.23 5.55 10.70
N TYR A 319 3.74 5.81 9.49
CA TYR A 319 3.85 4.89 8.35
C TYR A 319 5.09 5.12 7.46
N CYS A 320 5.96 6.07 7.81
CA CYS A 320 7.16 6.36 7.03
C CYS A 320 8.07 5.12 6.80
N TYR A 321 8.13 4.18 7.77
CA TYR A 321 8.86 2.91 7.60
C TYR A 321 8.36 2.08 6.41
N MET A 322 7.04 2.08 6.20
CA MET A 322 6.36 1.37 5.14
C MET A 322 6.49 2.12 3.82
N ASN A 323 6.28 3.45 3.86
CA ASN A 323 6.39 4.30 2.68
C ASN A 323 7.78 4.21 2.05
N ALA A 324 8.84 4.32 2.86
CA ALA A 324 10.21 4.23 2.39
C ALA A 324 10.53 2.86 1.73
N ALA A 325 10.09 1.76 2.35
CA ALA A 325 10.27 0.42 1.80
C ALA A 325 9.52 0.23 0.47
N LEU A 326 8.27 0.70 0.40
CA LEU A 326 7.47 0.63 -0.83
C LEU A 326 8.10 1.46 -1.95
N GLN A 327 8.60 2.67 -1.69
CA GLN A 327 9.26 3.49 -2.70
C GLN A 327 10.51 2.82 -3.27
N CYS A 328 11.31 2.14 -2.42
CA CYS A 328 12.46 1.36 -2.89
C CYS A 328 12.02 0.18 -3.77
N LEU A 329 11.00 -0.59 -3.37
CA LEU A 329 10.48 -1.70 -4.19
C LEU A 329 9.88 -1.22 -5.53
N LEU A 330 9.19 -0.08 -5.53
CA LEU A 330 8.60 0.52 -6.72
C LEU A 330 9.65 1.03 -7.72
N SER A 331 10.89 1.25 -7.29
CA SER A 331 12.01 1.54 -8.20
C SER A 331 12.47 0.33 -9.01
N ILE A 332 12.06 -0.89 -8.62
CA ILE A 332 12.45 -2.13 -9.28
C ILE A 332 11.41 -2.48 -10.35
N SER A 333 11.56 -1.89 -11.54
CA SER A 333 10.63 -2.09 -12.66
C SER A 333 10.39 -3.56 -13.01
N LYS A 334 11.43 -4.41 -12.99
CA LYS A 334 11.31 -5.86 -13.25
C LYS A 334 10.40 -6.56 -12.24
N PHE A 335 10.47 -6.16 -10.96
CA PHE A 335 9.60 -6.68 -9.91
C PHE A 335 8.15 -6.25 -10.14
N ASN A 336 7.91 -4.95 -10.36
CA ASN A 336 6.56 -4.41 -10.57
C ASN A 336 5.88 -5.03 -11.80
N GLN A 337 6.59 -5.15 -12.92
CA GLN A 337 6.07 -5.75 -14.15
C GLN A 337 5.70 -7.22 -13.96
N LYS A 338 6.52 -7.98 -13.23
CA LYS A 338 6.22 -9.38 -12.95
C LYS A 338 5.04 -9.53 -12.00
N ILE A 339 4.99 -8.73 -10.93
CA ILE A 339 3.85 -8.74 -10.01
C ILE A 339 2.55 -8.40 -10.75
N LEU A 340 2.54 -7.41 -11.66
CA LEU A 340 1.36 -7.08 -12.46
C LEU A 340 0.88 -8.23 -13.38
N LYS A 341 1.80 -9.07 -13.87
CA LYS A 341 1.47 -10.23 -14.73
C LYS A 341 0.87 -11.41 -13.95
N ILE A 342 0.98 -11.42 -12.63
CA ILE A 342 0.44 -12.51 -11.80
C ILE A 342 -1.09 -12.48 -11.84
N GLN A 343 -1.69 -13.60 -12.24
CA GLN A 343 -3.13 -13.75 -12.34
C GLN A 343 -3.82 -13.57 -10.98
N LYS A 344 -5.02 -12.98 -11.02
CA LYS A 344 -5.88 -12.79 -9.84
C LYS A 344 -6.41 -14.15 -9.40
N LEU A 345 -5.86 -14.66 -8.29
CA LEU A 345 -6.40 -15.83 -7.59
C LEU A 345 -7.02 -15.40 -6.26
N GLU A 346 -8.00 -16.17 -5.78
CA GLU A 346 -8.51 -16.07 -4.42
C GLU A 346 -7.39 -16.42 -3.42
N ASN A 347 -7.34 -15.76 -2.26
CA ASN A 347 -6.29 -15.89 -1.22
C ASN A 347 -4.92 -15.22 -1.46
N ARG A 348 -4.83 -14.19 -2.32
CA ARG A 348 -3.59 -13.38 -2.51
C ARG A 348 -3.77 -11.92 -2.10
N GLN A 349 -3.98 -11.66 -0.81
CA GLN A 349 -4.34 -10.32 -0.33
C GLN A 349 -3.19 -9.33 -0.50
N CYS A 350 -1.97 -9.69 -0.09
CA CYS A 350 -0.79 -8.81 -0.13
C CYS A 350 -0.37 -8.53 -1.58
N THR A 351 -0.34 -9.58 -2.41
CA THR A 351 -0.03 -9.46 -3.83
C THR A 351 -1.04 -8.57 -4.55
N LYS A 352 -2.35 -8.76 -4.27
CA LYS A 352 -3.40 -7.89 -4.82
C LYS A 352 -3.26 -6.45 -4.35
N ALA A 353 -2.91 -6.24 -3.08
CA ALA A 353 -2.72 -4.90 -2.55
C ALA A 353 -1.56 -4.17 -3.21
N TYR A 354 -0.42 -4.84 -3.39
CA TYR A 354 0.71 -4.28 -4.11
C TYR A 354 0.38 -4.05 -5.61
N GLN A 355 -0.35 -4.95 -6.25
CA GLN A 355 -0.86 -4.74 -7.62
C GLN A 355 -1.80 -3.53 -7.72
N SER A 356 -2.71 -3.36 -6.75
CA SER A 356 -3.62 -2.21 -6.68
C SER A 356 -2.85 -0.91 -6.47
N LEU A 357 -1.82 -0.91 -5.62
CA LEU A 357 -0.91 0.22 -5.45
C LEU A 357 -0.25 0.60 -6.78
N ILE A 358 0.34 -0.37 -7.49
CA ILE A 358 0.97 -0.09 -8.79
C ILE A 358 -0.03 0.52 -9.78
N LYS A 359 -1.24 -0.04 -9.86
CA LYS A 359 -2.30 0.47 -10.76
C LYS A 359 -2.79 1.86 -10.38
N LEU A 360 -2.89 2.16 -9.08
CA LEU A 360 -3.23 3.47 -8.59
C LEU A 360 -2.15 4.48 -9.01
N ILE A 361 -0.87 4.15 -8.82
CA ILE A 361 0.25 5.00 -9.23
C ILE A 361 0.23 5.26 -10.75
N GLN A 362 -0.10 4.26 -11.56
CA GLN A 362 -0.17 4.39 -13.03
C GLN A 362 -1.19 5.43 -13.51
N VAL A 363 -2.28 5.64 -12.76
CA VAL A 363 -3.32 6.61 -13.09
C VAL A 363 -3.21 7.92 -12.31
N THR A 364 -2.18 8.04 -11.45
CA THR A 364 -1.96 9.23 -10.62
C THR A 364 -1.07 10.22 -11.37
N ILE A 365 -1.39 11.51 -11.22
CA ILE A 365 -0.61 12.60 -11.78
C ILE A 365 0.78 12.62 -11.12
N PRO A 366 1.89 12.71 -11.88
CA PRO A 366 3.22 12.84 -11.32
C PRO A 366 3.33 14.03 -10.35
N GLY A 367 4.04 13.85 -9.24
CA GLY A 367 4.21 14.86 -8.19
C GLY A 367 3.09 14.92 -7.16
N SER A 368 1.98 14.22 -7.37
CA SER A 368 0.92 14.08 -6.35
C SER A 368 1.29 13.07 -5.26
N SER A 369 0.52 13.07 -4.17
CA SER A 369 0.61 12.10 -3.08
C SER A 369 -0.60 11.15 -3.07
N ILE A 370 -0.39 9.87 -2.76
CA ILE A 370 -1.47 8.88 -2.60
C ILE A 370 -1.43 8.20 -1.23
N THR A 371 -2.55 7.62 -0.81
CA THR A 371 -2.62 6.77 0.38
C THR A 371 -2.38 5.31 0.01
N THR A 372 -1.72 4.56 0.90
CA THR A 372 -1.48 3.11 0.75
C THR A 372 -2.44 2.28 1.60
N ASP A 373 -3.72 2.68 1.67
CA ASP A 373 -4.71 2.21 2.66
C ASP A 373 -4.85 0.68 2.71
N LEU A 374 -4.88 0.03 1.55
CA LEU A 374 -5.07 -1.41 1.47
C LEU A 374 -3.88 -2.19 2.07
N LEU A 375 -2.66 -1.69 1.88
CA LEU A 375 -1.46 -2.28 2.49
C LEU A 375 -1.41 -1.97 3.99
N MET A 376 -1.79 -0.75 4.41
CA MET A 376 -1.91 -0.40 5.83
C MET A 376 -2.88 -1.35 6.54
N TYR A 377 -4.05 -1.58 5.95
CA TYR A 377 -5.08 -2.46 6.49
C TYR A 377 -4.61 -3.92 6.58
N ILE A 378 -3.98 -4.47 5.55
CA ILE A 378 -3.47 -5.86 5.59
C ILE A 378 -2.37 -6.02 6.64
N CYS A 379 -1.52 -5.01 6.78
CA CYS A 379 -0.37 -5.02 7.68
C CYS A 379 -0.73 -4.72 9.15
N GLN A 380 -1.92 -4.19 9.44
CA GLN A 380 -2.34 -3.78 10.80
C GLN A 380 -2.32 -4.92 11.83
N ASN A 381 -2.48 -6.17 11.38
CA ASN A 381 -2.43 -7.35 12.24
C ASN A 381 -0.99 -7.71 12.69
N LYS A 382 0.01 -7.21 11.97
CA LYS A 382 1.44 -7.48 12.21
C LYS A 382 2.15 -6.26 12.79
N PHE A 383 1.78 -5.07 12.32
CA PHE A 383 2.36 -3.80 12.73
C PHE A 383 1.30 -2.95 13.43
N LYS A 384 1.66 -2.42 14.60
CA LYS A 384 0.73 -1.58 15.37
C LYS A 384 0.65 -0.20 14.74
N VAL A 385 -0.57 0.22 14.39
CA VAL A 385 -0.89 1.53 13.81
C VAL A 385 -0.44 2.70 14.70
N THR A 386 -0.38 2.49 16.02
CA THR A 386 -0.07 3.54 16.99
C THR A 386 1.42 3.71 17.30
N GLN A 387 2.30 2.94 16.66
CA GLN A 387 3.74 2.93 16.96
C GLN A 387 4.57 2.89 15.67
N GLN A 388 5.74 3.53 15.73
CA GLN A 388 6.75 3.36 14.69
C GLN A 388 7.24 1.91 14.66
N GLN A 389 7.64 1.45 13.47
CA GLN A 389 8.10 0.09 13.23
C GLN A 389 9.42 0.10 12.48
N ASP A 390 10.05 -1.07 12.41
CA ASP A 390 11.27 -1.26 11.64
C ASP A 390 10.95 -1.44 10.15
N SER A 391 11.55 -0.62 9.30
CA SER A 391 11.38 -0.71 7.85
C SER A 391 11.91 -2.04 7.28
N HIS A 392 12.94 -2.63 7.92
CA HIS A 392 13.50 -3.93 7.54
C HIS A 392 12.50 -5.06 7.79
N GLU A 393 11.86 -5.06 8.97
CA GLU A 393 10.83 -6.05 9.31
C GLU A 393 9.64 -5.98 8.35
N PHE A 394 9.20 -4.77 8.00
CA PHE A 394 8.13 -4.59 7.01
C PHE A 394 8.51 -5.10 5.62
N LEU A 395 9.70 -4.73 5.14
CA LEU A 395 10.20 -5.15 3.83
C LEU A 395 10.23 -6.68 3.72
N LEU A 396 10.82 -7.36 4.71
CA LEU A 396 10.89 -8.82 4.73
C LEU A 396 9.51 -9.46 4.88
N LEU A 397 8.61 -8.88 5.69
CA LEU A 397 7.24 -9.37 5.81
C LEU A 397 6.54 -9.32 4.46
N LEU A 398 6.59 -8.19 3.76
CA LEU A 398 5.90 -8.00 2.49
C LEU A 398 6.41 -8.99 1.42
N LEU A 399 7.74 -9.10 1.26
CA LEU A 399 8.34 -10.04 0.30
C LEU A 399 8.00 -11.49 0.65
N SER A 400 8.07 -11.87 1.93
CA SER A 400 7.76 -13.23 2.38
C SER A 400 6.28 -13.57 2.22
N GLN A 401 5.38 -12.63 2.49
CA GLN A 401 3.94 -12.81 2.31
C GLN A 401 3.58 -12.98 0.83
N ILE A 402 4.17 -12.16 -0.05
CA ILE A 402 4.01 -12.33 -1.50
C ILE A 402 4.51 -13.72 -1.91
N GLN A 403 5.70 -14.13 -1.48
CA GLN A 403 6.24 -15.46 -1.80
C GLN A 403 5.30 -16.59 -1.32
N GLU A 404 4.83 -16.53 -0.08
CA GLU A 404 3.92 -17.52 0.51
C GLU A 404 2.58 -17.59 -0.27
N GLU A 405 2.04 -16.46 -0.72
CA GLU A 405 0.83 -16.37 -1.54
C GLU A 405 1.00 -16.95 -2.96
N LEU A 406 2.22 -16.95 -3.48
CA LEU A 406 2.54 -17.49 -4.81
C LEU A 406 2.82 -18.99 -4.77
N VAL A 407 3.55 -19.46 -3.75
CA VAL A 407 4.03 -20.85 -3.63
C VAL A 407 3.06 -21.73 -2.82
N GLY A 408 2.34 -21.14 -1.87
CA GLY A 408 1.49 -21.84 -0.90
C GLY A 408 2.27 -22.44 0.28
N LYS A 409 1.56 -22.72 1.39
CA LYS A 409 2.12 -23.41 2.57
C LYS A 409 2.35 -24.90 2.28
N LYS A 410 3.47 -25.25 1.62
CA LYS A 410 3.87 -26.65 1.48
C LYS A 410 4.57 -27.09 2.76
N ASN A 411 4.06 -28.14 3.42
CA ASN A 411 4.79 -28.84 4.47
C ASN A 411 6.09 -29.38 3.85
N THR A 412 7.20 -28.74 4.16
CA THR A 412 8.51 -29.17 3.70
C THR A 412 8.90 -30.41 4.49
N GLY A 413 8.96 -31.57 3.85
CA GLY A 413 9.91 -32.59 4.28
C GLY A 413 11.29 -31.92 4.35
N LYS A 414 11.87 -31.84 5.54
CA LYS A 414 13.22 -31.31 5.75
C LYS A 414 14.18 -32.34 5.18
N LYS A 415 14.73 -32.07 4.00
CA LYS A 415 15.96 -32.74 3.59
C LYS A 415 17.06 -32.03 4.39
N GLU A 416 17.58 -32.70 5.40
CA GLU A 416 18.52 -32.10 6.37
C GLU A 416 19.95 -32.01 5.82
N PHE A 417 20.24 -32.69 4.72
CA PHE A 417 21.59 -32.79 4.15
C PHE A 417 21.58 -32.70 2.62
N PHE A 418 22.51 -31.90 2.08
CA PHE A 418 22.77 -31.73 0.66
C PHE A 418 24.27 -31.93 0.40
N HIS A 419 24.62 -32.55 -0.73
CA HIS A 419 26.02 -32.82 -1.07
C HIS A 419 26.70 -31.65 -1.78
N SER A 420 25.92 -30.74 -2.37
CA SER A 420 26.44 -29.57 -3.07
C SER A 420 25.49 -28.38 -2.97
N ALA A 421 26.03 -27.17 -3.18
CA ALA A 421 25.25 -25.94 -3.26
C ALA A 421 24.18 -26.01 -4.36
N ILE A 422 24.54 -26.59 -5.52
CA ILE A 422 23.65 -26.74 -6.68
C ILE A 422 22.44 -27.61 -6.30
N GLU A 423 22.67 -28.75 -5.65
CA GLU A 423 21.59 -29.64 -5.20
C GLU A 423 20.64 -28.93 -4.22
N ALA A 424 21.19 -28.19 -3.25
CA ALA A 424 20.40 -27.42 -2.29
C ALA A 424 19.58 -26.32 -2.98
N TRP A 425 20.17 -25.64 -3.97
CA TRP A 425 19.52 -24.57 -4.71
C TRP A 425 18.40 -25.08 -5.61
N GLU A 426 18.61 -26.19 -6.32
CA GLU A 426 17.59 -26.83 -7.14
C GLU A 426 16.42 -27.32 -6.28
N PHE A 427 16.70 -27.88 -5.11
CA PHE A 427 15.66 -28.27 -4.15
C PHE A 427 14.86 -27.06 -3.65
N TYR A 428 15.52 -25.93 -3.36
CA TYR A 428 14.85 -24.70 -2.95
C TYR A 428 13.98 -24.14 -4.09
N LYS A 429 14.53 -24.00 -5.30
CA LYS A 429 13.80 -23.50 -6.49
C LYS A 429 12.63 -24.41 -6.90
N GLY A 430 12.80 -25.73 -6.82
CA GLY A 430 11.73 -26.68 -7.11
C GLY A 430 10.52 -26.52 -6.19
N LYS A 431 10.71 -25.95 -4.99
CA LYS A 431 9.63 -25.61 -4.07
C LYS A 431 9.17 -24.17 -4.24
N ASN A 432 10.08 -23.23 -4.44
CA ASN A 432 9.84 -21.79 -4.49
C ASN A 432 10.12 -21.21 -5.88
N ALA A 433 9.38 -21.69 -6.90
CA ALA A 433 9.49 -21.18 -8.25
C ALA A 433 8.64 -19.91 -8.42
N ASP A 434 9.12 -18.79 -7.90
CA ASP A 434 8.38 -17.54 -7.84
C ASP A 434 9.26 -16.30 -8.10
N VAL A 435 8.61 -15.13 -8.26
CA VAL A 435 9.28 -13.87 -8.57
C VAL A 435 10.23 -13.40 -7.47
N ILE A 436 9.94 -13.70 -6.21
CA ILE A 436 10.80 -13.31 -5.08
C ILE A 436 12.09 -14.12 -5.14
N THR A 437 11.98 -15.44 -5.36
CA THR A 437 13.14 -16.32 -5.55
C THR A 437 14.02 -15.88 -6.71
N GLU A 438 13.42 -15.52 -7.84
CA GLU A 438 14.18 -15.14 -9.02
C GLU A 438 14.92 -13.80 -8.85
N LEU A 439 14.33 -12.84 -8.12
CA LEU A 439 14.84 -11.47 -8.06
C LEU A 439 15.69 -11.21 -6.81
N PHE A 440 15.25 -11.66 -5.64
CA PHE A 440 15.81 -11.23 -4.35
C PHE A 440 16.54 -12.35 -3.60
N VAL A 441 16.22 -13.61 -3.86
CA VAL A 441 16.82 -14.72 -3.10
C VAL A 441 18.20 -15.07 -3.66
N GLY A 442 19.19 -15.07 -2.79
CA GLY A 442 20.49 -15.70 -3.00
C GLY A 442 20.63 -16.98 -2.17
N GLN A 443 21.82 -17.58 -2.20
CA GLN A 443 22.19 -18.70 -1.33
C GLN A 443 23.59 -18.47 -0.78
N VAL A 444 23.77 -18.78 0.50
CA VAL A 444 25.08 -18.82 1.15
C VAL A 444 25.39 -20.23 1.62
N SER A 445 26.67 -20.57 1.67
CA SER A 445 27.15 -21.74 2.38
C SER A 445 27.84 -21.37 3.68
N ASN A 446 27.48 -22.08 4.74
CA ASN A 446 28.06 -22.01 6.07
C ASN A 446 28.99 -23.21 6.25
N LYS A 447 30.30 -22.99 6.16
CA LYS A 447 31.34 -24.00 6.35
C LYS A 447 31.76 -24.02 7.82
N ASN A 448 31.47 -25.11 8.52
CA ASN A 448 31.74 -25.30 9.95
C ASN A 448 32.84 -26.34 10.13
N TYR A 449 33.97 -25.95 10.73
CA TYR A 449 35.11 -26.84 10.94
C TYR A 449 35.04 -27.53 12.31
N CYS A 450 35.05 -28.87 12.32
CA CYS A 450 35.00 -29.67 13.54
C CYS A 450 36.41 -30.01 14.07
N LEU A 451 36.68 -29.66 15.32
CA LEU A 451 38.00 -29.87 15.94
C LEU A 451 38.33 -31.34 16.23
N LYS A 452 37.30 -32.17 16.46
CA LYS A 452 37.50 -33.60 16.76
C LYS A 452 37.76 -34.43 15.50
N CYS A 453 36.89 -34.33 14.50
CA CYS A 453 37.02 -35.13 13.28
C CYS A 453 37.78 -34.44 12.16
N LYS A 454 38.15 -33.16 12.32
CA LYS A 454 38.89 -32.35 11.34
C LYS A 454 38.23 -32.23 9.96
N ARG A 455 36.92 -32.49 9.90
CA ARG A 455 36.09 -32.36 8.70
C ARG A 455 35.31 -31.06 8.74
N ILE A 456 35.10 -30.51 7.55
CA ILE A 456 34.20 -29.37 7.33
C ILE A 456 32.81 -29.93 7.06
N SER A 457 31.80 -29.42 7.76
CA SER A 457 30.42 -29.59 7.38
C SER A 457 29.90 -28.33 6.75
N GLU A 458 29.14 -28.48 5.68
CA GLU A 458 28.63 -27.34 4.90
C GLU A 458 27.10 -27.37 4.91
N VAL A 459 26.49 -26.23 5.24
CA VAL A 459 25.05 -26.01 5.23
C VAL A 459 24.74 -24.91 4.23
N TYR A 460 23.70 -25.09 3.43
CA TYR A 460 23.33 -24.15 2.36
C TYR A 460 22.00 -23.49 2.68
N ASP A 461 22.02 -22.17 2.87
CA ASP A 461 20.86 -21.41 3.31
C ASP A 461 20.44 -20.40 2.24
N PRO A 462 19.16 -20.39 1.82
CA PRO A 462 18.63 -19.31 1.00
C PRO A 462 18.54 -18.02 1.83
N ILE A 463 18.93 -16.90 1.25
CA ILE A 463 18.90 -15.57 1.91
C ILE A 463 18.14 -14.56 1.06
N LEU A 464 17.31 -13.73 1.70
CA LEU A 464 16.64 -12.58 1.05
C LEU A 464 17.48 -11.30 1.16
N ASP A 465 18.30 -11.22 2.20
CA ASP A 465 19.11 -10.06 2.53
C ASP A 465 20.39 -10.47 3.27
N ILE A 466 21.38 -9.58 3.25
CA ILE A 466 22.56 -9.67 4.12
C ILE A 466 22.33 -8.75 5.31
N ASN A 467 22.10 -9.35 6.47
CA ASN A 467 21.89 -8.65 7.72
C ASN A 467 23.24 -8.35 8.41
N LEU A 468 23.85 -7.22 8.02
CA LEU A 468 25.25 -6.89 8.22
C LEU A 468 25.51 -6.23 9.59
N PRO A 469 26.28 -6.88 10.49
CA PRO A 469 26.76 -6.25 11.71
C PRO A 469 27.70 -5.08 11.39
N LEU A 470 27.49 -3.95 12.05
CA LEU A 470 28.40 -2.83 11.98
C LEU A 470 29.39 -2.96 13.12
N GLN A 471 30.67 -3.02 12.77
CA GLN A 471 31.75 -3.06 13.74
C GLN A 471 32.59 -1.79 13.58
N ASN A 472 32.58 -0.94 14.61
CA ASN A 472 33.45 0.22 14.65
C ASN A 472 34.81 -0.19 15.23
N TYR A 473 35.63 -0.84 14.42
CA TYR A 473 36.90 -1.45 14.82
C TYR A 473 37.97 -0.44 15.27
N SER A 474 37.81 0.83 14.92
CA SER A 474 38.87 1.85 15.05
C SER A 474 38.43 3.11 15.79
N GLY A 475 37.18 3.17 16.29
CA GLY A 475 36.61 4.42 16.79
C GLY A 475 36.50 5.50 15.71
N ALA A 476 36.57 5.11 14.43
CA ALA A 476 36.50 6.02 13.31
C ALA A 476 35.11 6.69 13.24
N GLU A 477 35.09 7.93 12.76
CA GLU A 477 33.84 8.67 12.52
C GLU A 477 33.02 8.02 11.39
N GLU A 478 33.69 7.42 10.41
CA GLU A 478 33.11 6.78 9.23
C GLU A 478 33.37 5.26 9.19
N ILE A 479 32.33 4.49 8.89
CA ILE A 479 32.36 3.03 8.70
C ILE A 479 32.24 2.73 7.21
N LYS A 480 33.12 1.87 6.65
CA LYS A 480 33.05 1.49 5.23
C LYS A 480 32.29 0.18 5.03
N LEU A 481 31.31 0.18 4.14
CA LEU A 481 30.51 -1.01 3.82
C LEU A 481 31.38 -2.21 3.41
N ASN A 482 32.41 -1.97 2.60
CA ASN A 482 33.33 -3.02 2.12
C ASN A 482 34.10 -3.70 3.27
N GLU A 483 34.46 -2.93 4.31
CA GLU A 483 35.16 -3.48 5.49
C GLU A 483 34.20 -4.31 6.34
N CYS A 484 32.95 -3.86 6.51
CA CYS A 484 31.92 -4.64 7.18
C CYS A 484 31.62 -5.95 6.45
N LEU A 485 31.50 -5.92 5.11
CA LEU A 485 31.31 -7.13 4.30
C LEU A 485 32.52 -8.06 4.41
N TYR A 486 33.74 -7.53 4.33
CA TYR A 486 34.96 -8.34 4.51
C TYR A 486 34.96 -9.03 5.86
N SER A 487 34.63 -8.30 6.93
CA SER A 487 34.48 -8.88 8.27
C SER A 487 33.40 -9.94 8.34
N TYR A 488 32.26 -9.76 7.67
CA TYR A 488 31.13 -10.67 7.72
C TYR A 488 31.42 -12.01 7.03
N PHE A 489 32.17 -11.98 5.92
CA PHE A 489 32.56 -13.18 5.16
C PHE A 489 33.90 -13.78 5.59
N LYS A 490 34.64 -13.11 6.48
CA LYS A 490 35.89 -13.63 7.05
C LYS A 490 35.58 -14.84 7.93
N GLU A 491 36.50 -15.79 7.96
CA GLU A 491 36.44 -16.89 8.92
C GLU A 491 36.47 -16.35 10.35
N GLU A 492 35.51 -16.78 11.16
CA GLU A 492 35.34 -16.35 12.53
C GLU A 492 35.27 -17.54 13.48
N GLN A 493 35.70 -17.30 14.72
CA GLN A 493 35.54 -18.23 15.83
C GLN A 493 34.46 -17.71 16.78
N ILE A 494 33.34 -18.40 16.85
CA ILE A 494 32.21 -18.07 17.72
C ILE A 494 32.30 -18.95 18.97
N GLN A 495 32.25 -18.33 20.16
CA GLN A 495 32.24 -19.03 21.46
C GLN A 495 30.87 -19.64 21.77
N ASP A 496 30.32 -20.39 20.82
CA ASP A 496 29.08 -21.13 20.97
C ASP A 496 29.35 -22.63 20.81
N GLU A 497 28.74 -23.41 21.69
CA GLU A 497 28.80 -24.87 21.59
C GLU A 497 27.97 -25.36 20.40
N TRP A 498 28.52 -26.29 19.62
CA TRP A 498 27.81 -26.85 18.47
C TRP A 498 28.08 -28.33 18.28
N ILE A 499 27.08 -29.05 17.77
CA ILE A 499 27.17 -30.49 17.52
C ILE A 499 27.55 -30.72 16.05
N CYS A 500 28.67 -31.42 15.84
CA CYS A 500 29.09 -31.80 14.50
C CYS A 500 28.12 -32.81 13.90
N ASN A 501 27.46 -32.43 12.82
CA ASN A 501 26.56 -33.26 12.00
C ASN A 501 27.21 -34.53 11.40
N ILE A 502 28.55 -34.64 11.37
CA ILE A 502 29.25 -35.81 10.81
C ILE A 502 29.73 -36.80 11.89
N CYS A 503 30.28 -36.32 13.01
CA CYS A 503 30.80 -37.18 14.09
C CYS A 503 29.99 -37.12 15.40
N GLN A 504 28.91 -36.33 15.42
CA GLN A 504 28.01 -36.13 16.55
C GLN A 504 28.70 -35.63 17.83
N HIS A 505 29.88 -35.04 17.70
CA HIS A 505 30.62 -34.48 18.83
C HIS A 505 30.24 -33.02 19.08
N GLN A 506 30.06 -32.69 20.36
CA GLN A 506 29.87 -31.33 20.85
C GLN A 506 31.23 -30.62 20.93
N ASN A 507 31.42 -29.62 20.07
CA ASN A 507 32.59 -28.76 20.07
C ASN A 507 32.33 -27.55 20.98
N LYS A 508 33.37 -27.07 21.66
CA LYS A 508 33.31 -25.91 22.58
C LYS A 508 33.15 -24.56 21.89
N TYR A 509 33.56 -24.47 20.63
CA TYR A 509 33.44 -23.27 19.81
C TYR A 509 33.26 -23.67 18.35
N LEU A 510 32.70 -22.74 17.57
CA LEU A 510 32.44 -22.90 16.15
C LEU A 510 33.46 -22.08 15.35
N ILE A 511 34.19 -22.73 14.45
CA ILE A 511 34.93 -22.03 13.39
C ILE A 511 34.05 -22.05 12.15
N ARG A 512 33.59 -20.87 11.73
CA ARG A 512 32.64 -20.71 10.63
C ARG A 512 33.22 -19.81 9.54
N LYS A 513 33.00 -20.19 8.29
CA LYS A 513 33.20 -19.34 7.11
C LYS A 513 31.96 -19.32 6.24
N ILE A 514 31.55 -18.13 5.81
CA ILE A 514 30.39 -17.92 4.94
C ILE A 514 30.89 -17.65 3.52
N LEU A 515 30.23 -18.22 2.51
CA LEU A 515 30.46 -17.92 1.10
C LEU A 515 29.13 -17.74 0.36
N VAL A 516 29.06 -16.85 -0.61
CA VAL A 516 27.90 -16.73 -1.49
C VAL A 516 27.98 -17.81 -2.57
N THR A 517 27.04 -18.76 -2.56
CA THR A 517 26.98 -19.87 -3.53
C THR A 517 25.96 -19.64 -4.64
N GLN A 518 24.99 -18.74 -4.44
CA GLN A 518 24.13 -18.20 -5.49
C GLN A 518 23.91 -16.71 -5.24
N LYS A 519 24.16 -15.88 -6.26
CA LYS A 519 24.01 -14.43 -6.17
C LYS A 519 22.56 -14.02 -6.54
N PRO A 520 21.91 -13.11 -5.79
CA PRO A 520 20.60 -12.58 -6.15
C PRO A 520 20.73 -11.55 -7.27
N GLN A 521 19.66 -11.30 -8.04
CA GLN A 521 19.66 -10.21 -9.02
C GLN A 521 19.59 -8.83 -8.32
N PHE A 522 18.81 -8.74 -7.24
CA PHE A 522 18.72 -7.58 -6.37
C PHE A 522 19.23 -7.96 -4.99
N LEU A 523 20.37 -7.38 -4.62
CA LEU A 523 20.99 -7.59 -3.31
C LEU A 523 20.47 -6.55 -2.32
N ILE A 524 19.84 -7.02 -1.25
CA ILE A 524 19.41 -6.19 -0.13
C ILE A 524 20.44 -6.33 1.00
N ILE A 525 20.99 -5.21 1.45
CA ILE A 525 21.90 -5.17 2.60
C ILE A 525 21.23 -4.36 3.70
N HIS A 526 20.95 -5.00 4.82
CA HIS A 526 20.46 -4.34 6.02
C HIS A 526 21.63 -4.06 6.98
N LEU A 527 21.74 -2.84 7.46
CA LEU A 527 22.81 -2.41 8.35
C LEU A 527 22.30 -2.46 9.79
N LYS A 528 22.83 -3.37 10.62
CA LYS A 528 22.43 -3.55 12.03
C LYS A 528 22.88 -2.36 12.89
N ARG A 529 22.20 -1.24 12.75
CA ARG A 529 22.48 -0.02 13.51
C ARG A 529 21.97 -0.08 14.95
N PHE A 530 21.03 -0.97 15.25
CA PHE A 530 20.42 -1.04 16.57
C PHE A 530 21.05 -2.12 17.42
N THR A 531 21.67 -1.73 18.53
CA THR A 531 22.25 -2.65 19.51
C THR A 531 21.36 -2.69 20.74
N GLN A 532 21.03 -3.89 21.24
CA GLN A 532 20.21 -4.06 22.45
C GLN A 532 21.05 -4.25 23.72
N PHE A 533 22.35 -4.54 23.59
CA PHE A 533 23.26 -4.81 24.69
C PHE A 533 24.56 -4.00 24.51
N PRO A 534 25.12 -3.38 25.57
CA PRO A 534 24.65 -3.32 26.95
C PRO A 534 23.51 -2.30 27.18
N ARG A 535 23.20 -1.44 26.20
CA ARG A 535 22.04 -0.54 26.21
C ARG A 535 21.46 -0.44 24.80
N ASN A 536 20.17 -0.16 24.71
CA ASN A 536 19.49 0.17 23.46
C ASN A 536 20.07 1.44 22.87
N GLN A 537 20.89 1.32 21.83
CA GLN A 537 21.52 2.46 21.15
C GLN A 537 21.48 2.26 19.64
N LYS A 538 21.43 3.37 18.91
CA LYS A 538 21.64 3.41 17.47
C LYS A 538 23.08 3.80 17.18
N ILE A 539 23.76 3.05 16.32
CA ILE A 539 25.05 3.41 15.72
C ILE A 539 24.80 4.58 14.76
N GLN A 540 25.25 5.77 15.17
CA GLN A 540 25.07 7.02 14.44
C GLN A 540 26.23 7.32 13.47
N ASN A 541 27.26 6.48 13.43
CA ASN A 541 28.40 6.66 12.53
C ASN A 541 27.94 6.77 11.07
N ASP A 542 28.65 7.60 10.32
CA ASP A 542 28.46 7.70 8.88
C ASP A 542 28.88 6.38 8.24
N ILE A 543 28.15 5.94 7.22
CA ILE A 543 28.49 4.70 6.50
C ILE A 543 28.75 5.07 5.06
N SER A 544 29.98 4.87 4.60
CA SER A 544 30.34 5.00 3.20
C SER A 544 30.06 3.69 2.46
N TYR A 545 29.26 3.78 1.41
CA TYR A 545 28.93 2.69 0.50
C TYR A 545 29.17 3.13 -0.95
N PRO A 546 29.73 2.25 -1.80
CA PRO A 546 30.05 2.62 -3.18
C PRO A 546 28.80 2.60 -4.08
N GLU A 547 28.75 3.44 -5.12
CA GLU A 547 27.69 3.31 -6.13
C GLU A 547 27.78 1.97 -6.88
N VAL A 548 29.00 1.43 -7.04
CA VAL A 548 29.23 0.09 -7.61
C VAL A 548 29.92 -0.79 -6.57
N LEU A 549 29.21 -1.83 -6.12
CA LEU A 549 29.68 -2.81 -5.16
C LEU A 549 30.17 -4.06 -5.88
N ASN A 550 31.36 -4.54 -5.53
CA ASN A 550 31.90 -5.80 -6.01
C ASN A 550 31.95 -6.81 -4.85
N ILE A 551 31.18 -7.89 -4.95
CA ILE A 551 31.14 -8.97 -3.94
C ILE A 551 31.86 -10.24 -4.40
N GLN A 552 32.52 -10.22 -5.55
CA GLN A 552 33.16 -11.40 -6.17
C GLN A 552 34.09 -12.16 -5.21
N GLN A 553 34.82 -11.44 -4.36
CA GLN A 553 35.74 -12.03 -3.38
C GLN A 553 35.04 -12.81 -2.24
N PHE A 554 33.73 -12.63 -2.08
CA PHE A 554 32.91 -13.31 -1.08
C PHE A 554 32.12 -14.49 -1.67
N CYS A 555 32.22 -14.69 -2.98
CA CYS A 555 31.51 -15.74 -3.70
C CYS A 555 32.34 -17.03 -3.79
N ASP A 556 31.62 -18.15 -3.97
CA ASP A 556 32.22 -19.42 -4.39
C ASP A 556 32.85 -19.31 -5.79
N GLU A 557 33.83 -20.16 -6.07
CA GLU A 557 34.64 -20.13 -7.31
C GLU A 557 33.79 -20.24 -8.58
N ASN A 558 32.61 -20.87 -8.48
CA ASN A 558 31.69 -21.05 -9.59
C ASN A 558 30.91 -19.79 -9.98
N ILE A 559 30.91 -18.74 -9.15
CA ILE A 559 30.24 -17.48 -9.45
C ILE A 559 31.22 -16.55 -10.16
N ILE A 560 30.77 -15.97 -11.27
CA ILE A 560 31.53 -14.96 -12.01
C ILE A 560 30.74 -13.65 -12.09
N LYS A 561 31.47 -12.53 -12.16
CA LYS A 561 30.94 -11.17 -12.34
C LYS A 561 29.87 -10.82 -11.29
N ALA A 562 30.24 -10.85 -10.02
CA ALA A 562 29.34 -10.43 -8.93
C ALA A 562 29.49 -8.93 -8.61
N GLN A 563 29.13 -8.08 -9.57
CA GLN A 563 29.10 -6.63 -9.43
C GLN A 563 27.66 -6.11 -9.42
N TYR A 564 27.43 -5.09 -8.60
CA TYR A 564 26.12 -4.50 -8.40
C TYR A 564 26.20 -2.98 -8.41
N ARG A 565 25.15 -2.33 -8.91
CA ARG A 565 24.96 -0.89 -8.88
C ARG A 565 23.89 -0.50 -7.88
N LEU A 566 24.13 0.56 -7.12
CA LEU A 566 23.18 1.12 -6.17
C LEU A 566 21.86 1.48 -6.87
N LYS A 567 20.75 1.03 -6.29
CA LYS A 567 19.40 1.17 -6.86
C LYS A 567 18.45 1.94 -5.95
N GLY A 568 18.59 1.75 -4.64
CA GLY A 568 17.77 2.40 -3.63
C GLY A 568 18.42 2.36 -2.26
N LEU A 569 17.94 3.23 -1.38
CA LEU A 569 18.41 3.42 -0.02
C LEU A 569 17.22 3.79 0.86
N ILE A 570 17.05 3.09 1.97
CA ILE A 570 16.18 3.53 3.06
C ILE A 570 17.08 4.17 4.11
N SER A 571 16.80 5.44 4.42
CA SER A 571 17.49 6.19 5.47
C SER A 571 16.59 6.29 6.69
N HIS A 572 17.18 6.10 7.88
CA HIS A 572 16.52 6.30 9.15
C HIS A 572 17.22 7.43 9.92
N GLN A 573 16.45 8.44 10.32
CA GLN A 573 16.90 9.56 11.16
C GLN A 573 16.25 9.44 12.55
N GLY A 574 16.98 9.74 13.62
CA GLY A 574 16.48 9.61 15.00
C GLY A 574 17.00 8.37 15.76
N GLN A 575 16.27 7.96 16.79
CA GLN A 575 16.60 6.89 17.75
C GLN A 575 15.75 5.63 17.52
N LEU A 576 16.03 4.56 18.26
CA LEU A 576 15.34 3.26 18.13
C LEU A 576 13.81 3.34 18.22
N ASN A 577 13.29 4.09 19.20
CA ASN A 577 11.85 4.16 19.51
C ASN A 577 11.17 5.41 18.92
N SER A 578 11.93 6.26 18.24
CA SER A 578 11.44 7.52 17.68
C SER A 578 12.42 8.01 16.62
N GLY A 579 11.97 8.00 15.38
CA GLY A 579 12.71 8.46 14.23
C GLY A 579 11.80 8.68 13.03
N HIS A 580 12.43 8.79 11.87
CA HIS A 580 11.77 9.04 10.60
C HIS A 580 12.50 8.30 9.50
N TYR A 581 11.73 7.67 8.60
CA TYR A 581 12.28 6.96 7.46
C TYR A 581 12.03 7.75 6.19
N LYS A 582 13.07 7.80 5.35
CA LYS A 582 12.98 8.33 3.98
C LYS A 582 13.55 7.31 3.02
N ALA A 583 13.18 7.41 1.76
CA ALA A 583 13.80 6.60 0.71
C ALA A 583 14.52 7.49 -0.30
N TYR A 584 15.68 7.05 -0.77
CA TYR A 584 16.24 7.48 -2.03
C TYR A 584 16.10 6.33 -3.01
N ALA A 585 15.58 6.57 -4.20
CA ALA A 585 15.46 5.51 -5.19
C ALA A 585 15.67 6.03 -6.61
N LYS A 586 16.34 5.23 -7.42
CA LYS A 586 16.59 5.56 -8.83
C LYS A 586 15.41 5.12 -9.69
N ARG A 587 14.68 6.09 -10.26
CA ARG A 587 13.52 5.89 -11.13
C ARG A 587 13.71 6.71 -12.40
N GLN A 588 13.33 6.17 -13.56
CA GLN A 588 13.48 6.89 -14.83
C GLN A 588 14.94 7.36 -15.08
N ASN A 589 15.91 6.54 -14.66
CA ASN A 589 17.35 6.83 -14.62
C ASN A 589 17.82 8.00 -13.74
N GLU A 590 16.94 8.60 -12.95
CA GLU A 590 17.26 9.71 -12.06
C GLU A 590 17.01 9.35 -10.59
N TRP A 591 17.76 9.97 -9.67
CA TRP A 591 17.59 9.79 -8.24
C TRP A 591 16.53 10.74 -7.69
N TYR A 592 15.68 10.22 -6.80
CA TYR A 592 14.68 10.98 -6.07
C TYR A 592 14.74 10.66 -4.59
N GLU A 593 14.58 11.68 -3.74
CA GLU A 593 14.28 11.55 -2.32
C GLU A 593 12.75 11.53 -2.16
N PHE A 594 12.25 10.48 -1.51
CA PHE A 594 10.86 10.29 -1.12
C PHE A 594 10.77 10.44 0.41
N ASP A 595 10.20 11.55 0.83
CA ASP A 595 9.94 11.90 2.22
C ASP A 595 8.42 11.98 2.41
N ASP A 596 7.80 10.81 2.59
CA ASP A 596 6.35 10.64 2.59
C ASP A 596 5.68 11.28 1.36
N ASP A 597 4.86 12.31 1.53
CA ASP A 597 4.12 13.01 0.49
C ASP A 597 5.03 13.92 -0.36
N ILE A 598 6.21 14.27 0.16
CA ILE A 598 7.16 15.16 -0.50
C ILE A 598 8.15 14.34 -1.32
N VAL A 599 8.16 14.59 -2.63
CA VAL A 599 9.14 13.99 -3.54
C VAL A 599 10.02 15.06 -4.14
N THR A 600 11.33 14.89 -4.01
CA THR A 600 12.31 15.82 -4.59
C THR A 600 13.33 15.08 -5.44
N LYS A 601 13.65 15.63 -6.62
CA LYS A 601 14.74 15.11 -7.44
C LYS A 601 16.07 15.36 -6.73
N ASP A 602 16.87 14.31 -6.58
CA ASP A 602 18.18 14.40 -5.93
C ASP A 602 19.26 14.84 -6.92
N LYS A 603 19.48 16.15 -7.01
CA LYS A 603 20.44 16.75 -7.95
C LYS A 603 21.88 16.84 -7.43
N LYS A 604 22.12 16.51 -6.15
CA LYS A 604 23.41 16.72 -5.46
C LYS A 604 23.98 15.43 -4.88
N ASP A 605 23.54 14.29 -5.38
CA ASP A 605 23.92 12.96 -4.89
C ASP A 605 23.78 12.83 -3.37
N ARG A 606 22.72 13.43 -2.79
CA ARG A 606 22.47 13.41 -1.35
C ARG A 606 22.33 11.97 -0.85
N HIS A 607 21.81 11.08 -1.70
CA HIS A 607 21.74 9.65 -1.44
C HIS A 607 23.10 8.98 -1.17
N LEU A 608 24.25 9.56 -1.56
CA LEU A 608 25.59 9.04 -1.23
C LEU A 608 26.15 9.65 0.07
N SER A 609 25.70 10.86 0.40
CA SER A 609 26.12 11.60 1.60
C SER A 609 25.19 11.37 2.81
N ASP A 610 24.13 10.58 2.66
CA ASP A 610 23.12 10.40 3.69
C ASP A 610 23.64 9.54 4.84
N LYS A 611 23.78 10.17 6.01
CA LYS A 611 24.29 9.57 7.24
C LYS A 611 23.35 8.52 7.85
N GLY A 612 22.07 8.56 7.48
CA GLY A 612 21.02 7.72 8.01
C GLY A 612 20.84 6.39 7.27
N ALA A 613 21.67 6.08 6.27
CA ALA A 613 21.61 4.85 5.50
C ALA A 613 21.35 3.61 6.37
N TYR A 614 20.25 2.90 6.13
CA TYR A 614 19.77 1.80 6.99
C TYR A 614 19.60 0.49 6.22
N ILE A 615 18.97 0.54 5.04
CA ILE A 615 18.84 -0.59 4.11
C ILE A 615 19.28 -0.13 2.74
N ILE A 616 20.17 -0.87 2.09
CA ILE A 616 20.73 -0.55 0.78
C ILE A 616 20.27 -1.60 -0.23
N PHE A 617 19.78 -1.13 -1.38
CA PHE A 617 19.38 -1.97 -2.50
C PHE A 617 20.39 -1.83 -3.64
N TYR A 618 20.89 -2.97 -4.11
CA TYR A 618 21.85 -3.09 -5.18
C TYR A 618 21.25 -3.94 -6.31
N GLU A 619 21.42 -3.53 -7.57
CA GLU A 619 20.99 -4.24 -8.78
C GLU A 619 22.21 -4.81 -9.50
N GLU A 620 22.20 -6.08 -9.86
CA GLU A 620 23.26 -6.75 -10.61
C GLU A 620 23.54 -6.03 -11.95
N ILE A 621 24.83 -5.88 -12.30
CA ILE A 621 25.31 -5.20 -13.53
C ILE A 621 25.46 -6.17 -14.70
#